data_AF-G7I7T8-F1
#
_entry.id   AF-G7I7T8-F1
#
_cell.length_a   1.000
_cell.length_b   1.000
_cell.length_c   1.000
_cell.angle_alpha   90.00
_cell.angle_beta   90.00
_cell.angle_gamma   90.00
#
_symmetry.space_group_name_H-M   'P 1'
#
loop_
_entity.id
_entity.type
_entity.pdbx_description
1 polymer ?
#
loop_
_entity_poly.entity_id
_entity_poly.type
_entity_poly.pdbx_seq_one_letter_code
_entity_poly.pdbx_strand_id
1 'polypeptide(L)'
;MTEATAMSLPDEVMIEILSRVDSSNHLELRCVCKLWKSLFLDPIFMKNYFLTSITDLTSLCRKANEQFNALKSRIKEEQEKEDDGNEEDLDLDFNGAAAVEEEEEEEEDGDVDAEEEEEEEEYSKKNVLAELIKFMEKEKQFEKKGENLDSLDEKWMIIKVVVLDNSLLFVRYIKNFTLNFLESIKSMEDRVELKGNSESIRVEMQTMEYKMKCLEIFTQIYLE
;
A
#
# COMPACT_ATOMS: atom_id res chain seq x y z
N MET A 1 16.35 23.75 -49.87
CA MET A 1 16.63 23.22 -48.52
C MET A 1 15.38 23.47 -47.69
N THR A 2 14.47 22.51 -47.66
CA THR A 2 13.30 22.54 -46.78
C THR A 2 13.72 21.88 -45.48
N GLU A 3 14.06 22.72 -44.49
CA GLU A 3 14.18 22.31 -43.09
C GLU A 3 12.83 21.73 -42.68
N ALA A 4 12.75 20.40 -42.56
CA ALA A 4 11.65 19.77 -41.87
C ALA A 4 11.83 20.10 -40.38
N THR A 5 11.25 21.22 -39.94
CA THR A 5 11.05 21.51 -38.53
C THR A 5 10.25 20.35 -37.96
N ALA A 6 10.94 19.49 -37.19
CA ALA A 6 10.37 18.34 -36.54
C ALA A 6 9.10 18.76 -35.79
N MET A 7 8.00 18.07 -36.08
CA MET A 7 6.72 18.20 -35.39
C MET A 7 6.94 18.02 -33.88
N SER A 8 7.04 19.13 -33.15
CA SER A 8 7.01 19.11 -31.70
C SER A 8 5.59 18.73 -31.27
N LEU A 9 5.44 17.62 -30.56
CA LEU A 9 4.18 17.28 -29.92
C LEU A 9 3.77 18.39 -28.96
N PRO A 10 2.46 18.70 -28.82
CA PRO A 10 1.98 19.57 -27.76
C PRO A 10 2.35 19.02 -26.38
N ASP A 11 2.59 19.91 -25.43
CA ASP A 11 2.99 19.56 -24.06
C ASP A 11 1.95 18.65 -23.40
N GLU A 12 0.66 18.85 -23.68
CA GLU A 12 -0.43 18.02 -23.17
C GLU A 12 -0.30 16.56 -23.62
N VAL A 13 0.10 16.33 -24.87
CA VAL A 13 0.28 14.98 -25.41
C VAL A 13 1.54 14.35 -24.85
N MET A 14 2.62 15.14 -24.69
CA MET A 14 3.84 14.67 -24.02
C MET A 14 3.57 14.25 -22.59
N ILE A 15 2.80 15.06 -21.86
CA ILE A 15 2.31 14.78 -20.51
C ILE A 15 1.56 13.45 -20.48
N GLU A 16 0.60 13.25 -21.38
CA GLU A 16 -0.18 12.01 -21.44
C GLU A 16 0.70 10.80 -21.75
N ILE A 17 1.70 10.94 -22.62
CA ILE A 17 2.65 9.86 -22.90
C ILE A 17 3.48 9.55 -21.65
N LEU A 18 4.06 10.58 -21.01
CA LEU A 18 4.90 10.43 -19.83
C LEU A 18 4.15 9.84 -18.64
N SER A 19 2.86 10.17 -18.48
CA SER A 19 2.04 9.61 -17.40
C SER A 19 1.76 8.12 -17.56
N ARG A 20 1.83 7.60 -18.79
CA ARG A 20 1.66 6.17 -19.09
C ARG A 20 2.95 5.37 -19.00
N VAL A 21 4.10 6.03 -18.88
CA VAL A 21 5.37 5.32 -18.75
C VAL A 21 5.44 4.75 -17.32
N ASP A 22 5.25 3.43 -17.20
CA ASP A 22 5.59 2.62 -16.02
C ASP A 22 7.12 2.60 -15.85
N SER A 23 7.74 3.76 -15.68
CA SER A 23 9.15 3.83 -15.34
C SER A 23 9.30 3.43 -13.88
N SER A 24 10.16 2.46 -13.63
CA SER A 24 10.66 2.13 -12.29
C SER A 24 11.43 3.30 -11.68
N ASN A 25 11.76 4.34 -12.46
CA ASN A 25 12.52 5.49 -11.99
C ASN A 25 12.12 6.80 -12.73
N HIS A 26 11.26 7.61 -12.12
CA HIS A 26 10.82 8.90 -12.68
C HIS A 26 11.98 9.91 -12.77
N LEU A 27 13.03 9.71 -11.98
CA LEU A 27 14.28 10.48 -12.05
C LEU A 27 14.98 10.30 -13.40
N GLU A 28 14.92 9.10 -13.98
CA GLU A 28 15.54 8.83 -15.29
C GLU A 28 14.82 9.58 -16.41
N LEU A 29 13.49 9.71 -16.33
CA LEU A 29 12.71 10.48 -17.30
C LEU A 29 13.08 11.97 -17.28
N ARG A 30 13.45 12.52 -16.12
CA ARG A 30 13.95 13.91 -16.03
C ARG A 30 15.32 14.11 -16.68
N CYS A 31 16.10 13.05 -16.84
CA CYS A 31 17.45 13.10 -17.41
C CYS A 31 17.45 12.95 -18.95
N VAL A 32 16.31 12.66 -19.58
CA VAL A 32 16.21 12.42 -21.03
C VAL A 32 16.52 13.69 -21.84
N CYS A 33 15.82 14.78 -21.57
CA CYS A 33 16.06 16.07 -22.22
C CYS A 33 15.50 17.25 -21.39
N LYS A 34 15.87 18.48 -21.77
CA LYS A 34 15.42 19.71 -21.07
C LYS A 34 13.89 19.85 -21.07
N LEU A 35 13.22 19.48 -22.17
CA LEU A 35 11.77 19.53 -22.28
C LEU A 35 11.11 18.60 -21.27
N TRP A 36 11.55 17.34 -21.20
CA TRP A 36 11.01 16.37 -20.24
C TRP A 36 11.25 16.82 -18.80
N LYS A 37 12.46 17.28 -18.49
CA LYS A 37 12.76 17.88 -17.19
C LYS A 37 11.78 19.00 -16.84
N SER A 38 11.48 19.89 -17.80
CA SER A 38 10.52 20.99 -17.60
C SER A 38 9.10 20.48 -17.35
N LEU A 39 8.64 19.47 -18.10
CA LEU A 39 7.31 18.89 -17.92
C LEU A 39 7.16 18.20 -16.55
N PHE A 40 8.20 17.51 -16.06
CA PHE A 40 8.21 16.93 -14.72
C PHE A 40 8.29 17.96 -13.58
N LEU A 41 8.62 19.22 -13.89
CA LEU A 41 8.58 20.32 -12.94
C LEU A 41 7.27 21.11 -13.02
N ASP A 42 6.41 20.81 -13.99
CA ASP A 42 5.08 21.42 -14.11
C ASP A 42 4.18 20.93 -12.95
N PRO A 43 3.70 21.83 -12.08
CA PRO A 43 2.83 21.47 -10.96
C PRO A 43 1.52 20.80 -11.40
N ILE A 44 0.97 21.19 -12.55
CA ILE A 44 -0.29 20.64 -13.08
C ILE A 44 -0.07 19.19 -13.51
N PHE A 45 1.03 18.94 -14.24
CA PHE A 45 1.43 17.60 -14.63
C PHE A 45 1.61 16.71 -13.41
N MET A 46 2.42 17.16 -12.45
CA MET A 46 2.76 16.39 -11.25
C MET A 46 1.54 16.08 -10.40
N LYS A 47 0.63 17.05 -10.24
CA LYS A 47 -0.64 16.84 -9.55
C LYS A 47 -1.47 15.74 -10.22
N ASN A 48 -1.67 15.83 -11.53
CA ASN A 48 -2.50 14.87 -12.27
C ASN A 48 -1.88 13.47 -12.25
N TYR A 49 -0.56 13.39 -12.39
CA TYR A 49 0.20 12.14 -12.33
C TYR A 49 0.10 11.49 -10.95
N PHE A 50 0.29 12.27 -9.89
CA PHE A 50 0.19 11.78 -8.52
C PHE A 50 -1.24 11.31 -8.18
N LEU A 51 -2.26 12.09 -8.58
CA LEU A 51 -3.66 11.74 -8.39
C LEU A 51 -4.02 10.44 -9.12
N THR A 52 -3.55 10.27 -10.35
CA THR A 52 -3.76 9.05 -11.14
C THR A 52 -3.09 7.85 -10.45
N SER A 53 -1.82 8.01 -10.03
CA SER A 53 -1.08 6.97 -9.33
C SER A 53 -1.75 6.54 -8.01
N ILE A 54 -2.27 7.51 -7.25
CA ILE A 54 -3.06 7.26 -6.05
C ILE A 54 -4.35 6.53 -6.38
N THR A 55 -5.11 7.01 -7.38
CA THR A 55 -6.41 6.42 -7.74
C THR A 55 -6.24 4.96 -8.16
N ASP A 56 -5.21 4.68 -8.97
CA ASP A 56 -4.85 3.32 -9.38
C ASP A 56 -4.50 2.46 -8.16
N LEU A 57 -3.70 2.99 -7.24
CA LEU A 57 -3.35 2.30 -6.00
C LEU A 57 -4.56 2.00 -5.12
N THR A 58 -5.45 2.98 -4.89
CA THR A 58 -6.70 2.79 -4.14
C THR A 58 -7.55 1.69 -4.77
N SER A 59 -7.67 1.68 -6.10
CA SER A 59 -8.42 0.65 -6.81
C SER A 59 -7.82 -0.76 -6.60
N LEU A 60 -6.49 -0.84 -6.56
CA LEU A 60 -5.76 -2.08 -6.36
C LEU A 60 -5.88 -2.58 -4.91
N CYS A 61 -5.75 -1.70 -3.92
CA CYS A 61 -5.96 -2.03 -2.50
C CYS A 61 -7.38 -2.55 -2.26
N ARG A 62 -8.39 -1.87 -2.83
CA ARG A 62 -9.79 -2.33 -2.74
C ARG A 62 -9.98 -3.71 -3.35
N LYS A 63 -9.42 -3.96 -4.54
CA LYS A 63 -9.47 -5.28 -5.18
C LYS A 63 -8.81 -6.36 -4.32
N ALA A 64 -7.65 -6.05 -3.73
CA ALA A 64 -6.96 -6.98 -2.83
C ALA A 64 -7.82 -7.33 -1.60
N ASN A 65 -8.47 -6.32 -1.00
CA ASN A 65 -9.39 -6.53 0.11
C ASN A 65 -10.57 -7.45 -0.29
N GLU A 66 -11.22 -7.14 -1.40
CA GLU A 66 -12.36 -7.92 -1.91
C GLU A 66 -11.98 -9.39 -2.13
N GLN A 67 -10.83 -9.65 -2.77
CA GLN A 67 -10.36 -11.01 -3.03
C GLN A 67 -9.94 -11.75 -1.75
N PHE A 68 -9.26 -11.06 -0.84
CA PHE A 68 -8.85 -11.65 0.43
C PHE A 68 -10.06 -12.08 1.28
N ASN A 69 -11.07 -11.21 1.39
CA ASN A 69 -12.30 -11.52 2.11
C ASN A 69 -13.07 -12.69 1.48
N ALA A 70 -13.15 -12.74 0.15
CA ALA A 70 -13.76 -13.85 -0.56
C ALA A 70 -13.04 -15.19 -0.26
N LEU A 71 -11.71 -15.20 -0.29
CA LEU A 71 -10.91 -16.37 0.05
C LEU A 71 -11.14 -16.81 1.50
N LYS A 72 -11.14 -15.86 2.43
CA LYS A 72 -11.39 -16.12 3.86
C LYS A 72 -12.77 -16.76 4.10
N SER A 73 -13.80 -16.27 3.42
CA SER A 73 -15.14 -16.88 3.47
C SER A 73 -15.15 -18.32 2.95
N ARG A 74 -14.49 -18.60 1.80
CA ARG A 74 -14.41 -19.96 1.23
C ARG A 74 -13.79 -20.97 2.20
N ILE A 75 -12.67 -20.60 2.84
CA ILE A 75 -11.99 -21.49 3.79
C ILE A 75 -12.87 -21.81 5.00
N LYS A 76 -13.63 -20.83 5.50
CA LYS A 76 -14.55 -21.04 6.62
C LYS A 76 -15.66 -22.04 6.28
N GLU A 77 -16.25 -21.94 5.08
CA GLU A 77 -17.30 -22.86 4.61
C GLU A 77 -16.80 -24.30 4.40
N GLU A 78 -15.52 -24.49 4.08
CA GLU A 78 -14.92 -25.83 3.95
C GLU A 78 -14.67 -26.49 5.32
N GLN A 79 -14.27 -25.72 6.33
CA GLN A 79 -14.06 -26.22 7.69
C GLN A 79 -15.36 -26.66 8.36
N GLU A 80 -16.45 -25.93 8.16
CA GLU A 80 -17.77 -26.28 8.75
C GLU A 80 -18.36 -27.58 8.17
N LYS A 81 -17.96 -27.99 6.96
CA LYS A 81 -18.43 -29.25 6.33
C LYS A 81 -17.75 -30.50 6.86
N GLU A 82 -16.58 -30.38 7.49
CA GLU A 82 -15.84 -31.53 8.04
C GLU A 82 -16.27 -31.86 9.49
N ASP A 83 -16.99 -30.97 10.19
CA ASP A 83 -17.39 -31.14 11.60
C ASP A 83 -18.79 -31.78 11.78
N ASP A 84 -19.67 -31.71 10.77
CA ASP A 84 -21.04 -32.27 10.81
C ASP A 84 -21.10 -33.81 10.57
N GLY A 85 -19.95 -34.49 10.66
CA GLY A 85 -19.78 -35.90 10.32
C GLY A 85 -19.51 -36.86 11.48
N ASN A 86 -19.42 -36.36 12.73
CA ASN A 86 -19.01 -37.18 13.88
C ASN A 86 -20.03 -37.16 15.04
N GLU A 87 -21.30 -37.40 14.75
CA GLU A 87 -22.25 -37.97 15.71
C GLU A 87 -22.23 -39.51 15.58
N GLU A 88 -21.10 -40.15 15.88
CA GLU A 88 -21.13 -41.57 16.25
C GLU A 88 -21.31 -41.64 17.78
N ASP A 89 -22.51 -42.04 18.19
CA ASP A 89 -22.90 -42.42 19.55
C ASP A 89 -21.81 -43.26 20.23
N LEU A 90 -21.01 -42.65 21.10
CA LEU A 90 -20.18 -43.36 22.08
C LEU A 90 -20.77 -43.15 23.47
N ASP A 91 -21.80 -43.94 23.77
CA ASP A 91 -22.18 -44.29 25.14
C ASP A 91 -21.03 -45.06 25.80
N LEU A 92 -20.05 -44.34 26.37
CA LEU A 92 -19.04 -44.90 27.26
C LEU A 92 -19.30 -44.47 28.70
N ASP A 93 -20.12 -45.30 29.35
CA ASP A 93 -20.29 -45.35 30.79
C ASP A 93 -18.97 -45.84 31.43
N PHE A 94 -18.14 -44.92 31.95
CA PHE A 94 -16.94 -45.29 32.72
C PHE A 94 -16.86 -44.53 34.04
N ASN A 95 -17.39 -45.21 35.06
CA ASN A 95 -17.13 -44.95 36.47
C ASN A 95 -15.68 -45.36 36.80
N GLY A 96 -14.84 -44.44 37.27
CA GLY A 96 -13.48 -44.80 37.69
C GLY A 96 -12.64 -43.64 38.19
N ALA A 97 -12.72 -43.38 39.49
CA ALA A 97 -11.87 -42.45 40.23
C ALA A 97 -10.38 -42.82 40.16
N ALA A 98 -9.52 -41.80 40.02
CA ALA A 98 -8.21 -41.75 40.68
C ALA A 98 -7.64 -40.32 40.61
N ALA A 99 -7.32 -39.80 41.77
CA ALA A 99 -6.60 -38.55 41.99
C ALA A 99 -5.18 -38.61 41.43
N VAL A 100 -4.72 -37.52 40.82
CA VAL A 100 -3.30 -37.23 40.63
C VAL A 100 -3.09 -35.76 40.98
N GLU A 101 -2.14 -35.55 41.89
CA GLU A 101 -1.77 -34.30 42.52
C GLU A 101 -1.08 -33.36 41.52
N GLU A 102 -1.40 -32.07 41.65
CA GLU A 102 -0.73 -30.94 40.99
C GLU A 102 0.53 -30.59 41.79
N GLU A 103 1.69 -30.55 41.13
CA GLU A 103 2.84 -29.77 41.58
C GLU A 103 3.12 -28.70 40.53
N GLU A 104 2.97 -27.44 40.97
CA GLU A 104 3.33 -26.23 40.26
C GLU A 104 4.85 -26.04 40.32
N GLU A 105 5.50 -25.87 39.18
CA GLU A 105 6.83 -25.26 39.09
C GLU A 105 6.78 -24.04 38.15
N GLU A 106 7.68 -23.12 38.52
CA GLU A 106 7.86 -21.71 38.20
C GLU A 106 7.95 -21.35 36.71
N GLU A 107 7.75 -20.08 36.36
CA GLU A 107 8.82 -19.20 35.85
C GLU A 107 8.36 -17.74 35.72
N GLU A 108 9.34 -16.87 35.98
CA GLU A 108 9.35 -15.42 36.05
C GLU A 108 9.56 -14.80 34.64
N ASP A 109 9.74 -13.49 34.57
CA ASP A 109 10.02 -12.63 33.39
C ASP A 109 8.79 -12.15 32.62
N GLY A 110 8.53 -10.86 32.39
CA GLY A 110 9.35 -9.67 32.49
C GLY A 110 8.75 -8.67 31.50
N ASP A 111 7.73 -7.93 31.93
CA ASP A 111 7.07 -6.89 31.12
C ASP A 111 8.02 -5.70 30.95
N VAL A 112 8.59 -5.57 29.76
CA VAL A 112 9.32 -4.38 29.32
C VAL A 112 8.55 -3.76 28.17
N ASP A 113 7.94 -2.62 28.49
CA ASP A 113 7.44 -1.53 27.63
C ASP A 113 7.62 -1.73 26.12
N ALA A 114 6.52 -2.10 25.45
CA ALA A 114 6.36 -2.03 24.01
C ALA A 114 5.29 -1.01 23.57
N GLU A 115 4.72 -0.24 24.50
CA GLU A 115 3.58 0.66 24.22
C GLU A 115 3.97 2.13 23.95
N GLU A 116 5.25 2.51 24.06
CA GLU A 116 5.67 3.91 23.80
C GLU A 116 6.04 4.22 22.33
N GLU A 117 6.12 3.24 21.42
CA GLU A 117 6.45 3.50 20.01
C GLU A 117 5.23 3.70 19.08
N GLU A 118 4.00 3.35 19.50
CA GLU A 118 2.81 3.50 18.63
C GLU A 118 2.20 4.92 18.62
N GLU A 119 2.43 5.74 19.65
CA GLU A 119 1.83 7.10 19.72
C GLU A 119 2.56 8.16 18.87
N GLU A 120 3.86 7.99 18.57
CA GLU A 120 4.58 8.95 17.70
C GLU A 120 4.22 8.79 16.20
N GLU A 121 3.74 7.62 15.80
CA GLU A 121 3.39 7.35 14.40
C GLU A 121 2.02 7.92 14.02
N GLU A 122 1.08 8.08 14.95
CA GLU A 122 -0.29 8.53 14.67
C GLU A 122 -0.38 10.01 14.26
N TYR A 123 0.56 10.82 14.73
CA TYR A 123 0.63 12.26 14.44
C TYR A 123 1.09 12.58 13.00
N SER A 124 1.79 11.65 12.35
CA SER A 124 2.35 11.82 10.99
C SER A 124 1.30 11.62 9.87
N LYS A 125 0.22 10.90 10.18
CA LYS A 125 -0.61 10.16 9.22
C LYS A 125 -1.57 11.03 8.39
N LYS A 126 -2.30 11.98 9.00
CA LYS A 126 -3.20 12.91 8.27
C LYS A 126 -2.47 14.10 7.63
N ASN A 127 -1.16 14.23 7.87
CA ASN A 127 -0.45 15.43 7.50
C ASN A 127 -0.05 15.41 6.02
N VAL A 128 0.36 14.29 5.41
CA VAL A 128 1.02 14.33 4.08
C VAL A 128 0.11 14.79 2.93
N LEU A 129 -1.10 14.24 2.78
CA LEU A 129 -2.00 14.66 1.68
C LEU A 129 -2.53 16.07 1.93
N ALA A 130 -2.86 16.39 3.20
CA ALA A 130 -3.28 17.73 3.61
C ALA A 130 -2.15 18.76 3.49
N GLU A 131 -0.90 18.36 3.76
CA GLU A 131 0.31 19.15 3.54
C GLU A 131 0.50 19.34 2.05
N LEU A 132 0.38 18.32 1.22
CA LEU A 132 0.49 18.43 -0.23
C LEU A 132 -0.58 19.38 -0.81
N ILE A 133 -1.81 19.30 -0.31
CA ILE A 133 -2.91 20.20 -0.68
C ILE A 133 -2.64 21.62 -0.18
N LYS A 134 -2.32 21.81 1.11
CA LYS A 134 -1.93 23.12 1.69
C LYS A 134 -0.75 23.71 0.95
N PHE A 135 0.20 22.87 0.56
CA PHE A 135 1.39 23.22 -0.17
C PHE A 135 1.05 23.74 -1.58
N MET A 136 0.20 23.01 -2.31
CA MET A 136 -0.32 23.47 -3.61
C MET A 136 -1.22 24.72 -3.50
N GLU A 137 -1.93 24.92 -2.39
CA GLU A 137 -2.70 26.15 -2.15
C GLU A 137 -1.79 27.35 -1.86
N LYS A 138 -0.71 27.13 -1.09
CA LYS A 138 0.28 28.15 -0.78
C LYS A 138 1.02 28.63 -2.04
N GLU A 139 1.27 27.74 -3.00
CA GLU A 139 1.81 28.05 -4.32
C GLU A 139 0.95 29.06 -5.09
N LYS A 140 -0.38 28.84 -5.16
CA LYS A 140 -1.32 29.78 -5.77
C LYS A 140 -1.32 31.16 -5.10
N GLN A 141 -0.96 31.25 -3.83
CA GLN A 141 -0.85 32.53 -3.12
C GLN A 141 0.45 33.26 -3.47
N PHE A 142 1.54 32.55 -3.74
CA PHE A 142 2.81 33.14 -4.18
C PHE A 142 2.71 33.69 -5.60
N GLU A 143 2.08 32.95 -6.52
CA GLU A 143 1.81 33.45 -7.89
C GLU A 143 0.99 34.75 -7.89
N LYS A 144 0.03 34.90 -6.97
CA LYS A 144 -0.80 36.10 -6.84
C LYS A 144 -0.07 37.32 -6.27
N LYS A 145 1.01 37.13 -5.50
CA LYS A 145 1.69 38.22 -4.80
C LYS A 145 2.75 38.93 -5.64
N GLY A 146 3.16 38.36 -6.78
CA GLY A 146 4.13 39.01 -7.69
C GLY A 146 5.44 39.40 -7.01
N GLU A 147 5.81 38.71 -5.93
CA GLU A 147 7.09 38.91 -5.25
C GLU A 147 8.22 38.34 -6.10
N ASN A 148 9.36 39.03 -6.12
CA ASN A 148 10.51 38.71 -6.96
C ASN A 148 11.07 37.32 -6.61
N LEU A 149 10.69 36.31 -7.40
CA LEU A 149 10.80 34.88 -7.09
C LEU A 149 12.22 34.32 -7.24
N ASP A 150 13.11 35.01 -7.96
CA ASP A 150 14.34 34.42 -8.52
C ASP A 150 15.32 33.78 -7.52
N SER A 151 15.30 34.13 -6.22
CA SER A 151 16.19 33.51 -5.21
C SER A 151 15.51 32.54 -4.24
N LEU A 152 14.19 32.65 -4.07
CA LEU A 152 13.41 31.72 -3.23
C LEU A 152 13.01 30.48 -4.03
N ASP A 153 12.94 30.61 -5.37
CA ASP A 153 12.43 29.61 -6.30
C ASP A 153 13.30 28.34 -6.35
N GLU A 154 14.64 28.45 -6.36
CA GLU A 154 15.49 27.27 -6.55
C GLU A 154 15.48 26.33 -5.34
N LYS A 155 15.64 26.84 -4.11
CA LYS A 155 15.59 26.00 -2.89
C LYS A 155 14.21 25.39 -2.69
N TRP A 156 13.17 26.15 -3.00
CA TRP A 156 11.80 25.68 -2.85
C TRP A 156 11.43 24.64 -3.90
N MET A 157 11.89 24.80 -5.16
CA MET A 157 11.82 23.76 -6.19
C MET A 157 12.57 22.50 -5.79
N ILE A 158 13.76 22.60 -5.19
CA ILE A 158 14.52 21.41 -4.76
C ILE A 158 13.71 20.64 -3.70
N ILE A 159 13.16 21.32 -2.71
CA ILE A 159 12.34 20.68 -1.67
C ILE A 159 11.11 20.02 -2.30
N LYS A 160 10.41 20.70 -3.22
CA LYS A 160 9.28 20.14 -3.98
C LYS A 160 9.61 18.83 -4.67
N VAL A 161 10.69 18.87 -5.44
CA VAL A 161 11.14 17.75 -6.25
C VAL A 161 11.44 16.56 -5.34
N VAL A 162 12.17 16.77 -4.25
CA VAL A 162 12.50 15.71 -3.29
C VAL A 162 11.25 15.12 -2.62
N VAL A 163 10.32 15.96 -2.16
CA VAL A 163 9.07 15.49 -1.52
C VAL A 163 8.23 14.67 -2.50
N LEU A 164 8.12 15.13 -3.75
CA LEU A 164 7.37 14.44 -4.79
C LEU A 164 8.03 13.11 -5.18
N ASP A 165 9.35 13.07 -5.32
CA ASP A 165 10.09 11.85 -5.64
C ASP A 165 9.92 10.80 -4.56
N ASN A 166 10.05 11.20 -3.29
CA ASN A 166 9.81 10.32 -2.15
C ASN A 166 8.37 9.80 -2.13
N SER A 167 7.39 10.67 -2.40
CA SER A 167 5.97 10.28 -2.45
C SER A 167 5.71 9.28 -3.59
N LEU A 168 6.32 9.47 -4.76
CA LEU A 168 6.19 8.56 -5.89
C LEU A 168 6.89 7.22 -5.67
N LEU A 169 8.06 7.24 -5.03
CA LEU A 169 8.76 6.01 -4.60
C LEU A 169 7.88 5.21 -3.64
N PHE A 170 7.25 5.90 -2.70
CA PHE A 170 6.34 5.27 -1.74
C PHE A 170 5.09 4.68 -2.40
N VAL A 171 4.39 5.45 -3.25
CA VAL A 171 3.23 4.93 -4.02
C VAL A 171 3.62 3.70 -4.84
N ARG A 172 4.80 3.71 -5.47
CA ARG A 172 5.33 2.57 -6.23
C ARG A 172 5.59 1.37 -5.32
N TYR A 173 6.22 1.58 -4.16
CA TYR A 173 6.48 0.52 -3.19
C TYR A 173 5.18 -0.17 -2.79
N ILE A 174 4.15 0.61 -2.44
CA ILE A 174 2.85 0.04 -2.03
C ILE A 174 2.16 -0.64 -3.20
N LYS A 175 2.16 -0.06 -4.42
CA LYS A 175 1.65 -0.74 -5.62
C LYS A 175 2.28 -2.12 -5.79
N ASN A 176 3.59 -2.23 -5.65
CA ASN A 176 4.31 -3.49 -5.74
C ASN A 176 3.94 -4.46 -4.60
N PHE A 177 3.84 -3.96 -3.37
CA PHE A 177 3.38 -4.74 -2.22
C PHE A 177 1.99 -5.34 -2.49
N THR A 178 1.02 -4.53 -2.94
CA THR A 178 -0.35 -4.97 -3.20
C THR A 178 -0.41 -5.98 -4.34
N LEU A 179 0.41 -5.82 -5.40
CA LEU A 179 0.50 -6.81 -6.48
C LEU A 179 1.04 -8.15 -5.99
N ASN A 180 2.10 -8.15 -5.20
CA ASN A 180 2.65 -9.38 -4.60
C ASN A 180 1.65 -10.04 -3.65
N PHE A 181 0.88 -9.23 -2.92
CA PHE A 181 -0.18 -9.72 -2.05
C PHE A 181 -1.31 -10.40 -2.85
N LEU A 182 -1.75 -9.79 -3.96
CA LEU A 182 -2.73 -10.39 -4.88
C LEU A 182 -2.25 -11.72 -5.47
N GLU A 183 -0.97 -11.80 -5.84
CA GLU A 183 -0.37 -13.06 -6.31
C GLU A 183 -0.35 -14.13 -5.20
N SER A 184 -0.10 -13.72 -3.95
CA SER A 184 -0.16 -14.61 -2.79
C SER A 184 -1.57 -15.15 -2.54
N ILE A 185 -2.60 -14.29 -2.63
CA ILE A 185 -4.01 -14.69 -2.53
C ILE A 185 -4.33 -15.75 -3.58
N LYS A 186 -3.97 -15.50 -4.84
CA LYS A 186 -4.22 -16.44 -5.95
C LYS A 186 -3.52 -17.78 -5.73
N SER A 187 -2.25 -17.76 -5.34
CA SER A 187 -1.48 -18.97 -5.04
C SER A 187 -2.07 -19.79 -3.89
N MET A 188 -2.68 -19.12 -2.89
CA MET A 188 -3.39 -19.81 -1.82
C MET A 188 -4.73 -20.39 -2.30
N GLU A 189 -5.49 -19.63 -3.08
CA GLU A 189 -6.75 -20.09 -3.67
C GLU A 189 -6.55 -21.38 -4.47
N ASP A 190 -5.54 -21.43 -5.34
CA ASP A 190 -5.19 -22.62 -6.12
C ASP A 190 -4.87 -23.85 -5.23
N ARG A 191 -4.29 -23.64 -4.04
CA ARG A 191 -3.94 -24.73 -3.10
C ARG A 191 -5.10 -25.20 -2.24
N VAL A 192 -5.99 -24.29 -1.87
CA VAL A 192 -7.26 -24.63 -1.21
C VAL A 192 -8.05 -25.57 -2.13
N GLU A 193 -8.12 -25.26 -3.43
CA GLU A 193 -8.81 -26.10 -4.43
C GLU A 193 -8.19 -27.49 -4.61
N LEU A 194 -6.88 -27.64 -4.38
CA LEU A 194 -6.17 -28.92 -4.44
C LEU A 194 -6.20 -29.72 -3.13
N LYS A 195 -6.99 -29.30 -2.14
CA LYS A 195 -7.06 -29.89 -0.80
C LYS A 195 -5.66 -29.99 -0.15
N GLY A 196 -4.93 -28.87 -0.17
CA GLY A 196 -3.61 -28.74 0.45
C GLY A 196 -3.62 -29.00 1.96
N ASN A 197 -2.45 -29.11 2.57
CA ASN A 197 -2.30 -29.31 4.02
C ASN A 197 -3.00 -28.16 4.79
N SER A 198 -4.04 -28.48 5.56
CA SER A 198 -4.88 -27.51 6.28
C SER A 198 -4.08 -26.65 7.25
N GLU A 199 -3.08 -27.23 7.92
CA GLU A 199 -2.21 -26.50 8.83
C GLU A 199 -1.35 -25.46 8.10
N SER A 200 -0.81 -25.81 6.94
CA SER A 200 -0.04 -24.88 6.10
C SER A 200 -0.91 -23.73 5.60
N ILE A 201 -2.15 -24.02 5.18
CA ILE A 201 -3.10 -23.01 4.72
C ILE A 201 -3.44 -22.05 5.86
N ARG A 202 -3.62 -22.55 7.10
CA ARG A 202 -3.91 -21.75 8.28
C ARG A 202 -2.80 -20.75 8.61
N VAL A 203 -1.55 -21.20 8.67
CA VAL A 203 -0.39 -20.34 8.97
C VAL A 203 -0.22 -19.24 7.92
N GLU A 204 -0.38 -19.58 6.65
CA GLU A 204 -0.27 -18.60 5.59
C GLU A 204 -1.44 -17.61 5.58
N MET A 205 -2.65 -18.06 5.92
CA MET A 205 -3.81 -17.17 6.07
C MET A 205 -3.55 -16.11 7.14
N GLN A 206 -3.00 -16.48 8.30
CA GLN A 206 -2.60 -15.53 9.34
C GLN A 206 -1.56 -14.51 8.84
N THR A 207 -0.58 -14.99 8.04
CA THR A 207 0.40 -14.10 7.40
C THR A 207 -0.26 -13.12 6.44
N MET A 208 -1.27 -13.56 5.68
CA MET A 208 -2.02 -12.70 4.78
C MET A 208 -2.93 -11.71 5.52
N GLU A 209 -3.52 -12.09 6.65
CA GLU A 209 -4.27 -11.18 7.51
C GLU A 209 -3.40 -10.01 8.00
N TYR A 210 -2.17 -10.30 8.43
CA TYR A 210 -1.24 -9.26 8.83
C TYR A 210 -0.93 -8.30 7.66
N LYS A 211 -0.62 -8.83 6.48
CA LYS A 211 -0.37 -8.02 5.27
C LYS A 211 -1.59 -7.17 4.87
N MET A 212 -2.80 -7.71 5.03
CA MET A 212 -4.04 -6.98 4.76
C MET A 212 -4.22 -5.83 5.74
N LYS A 213 -4.00 -6.04 7.04
CA LYS A 213 -4.04 -4.98 8.05
C LYS A 213 -3.05 -3.86 7.74
N CYS A 214 -1.82 -4.20 7.32
CA CYS A 214 -0.86 -3.18 6.87
C CYS A 214 -1.38 -2.35 5.69
N LEU A 215 -2.08 -2.99 4.72
CA LEU A 215 -2.69 -2.30 3.59
C LEU A 215 -3.88 -1.42 3.98
N GLU A 216 -4.70 -1.87 4.92
CA GLU A 216 -5.83 -1.10 5.45
C GLU A 216 -5.34 0.14 6.18
N ILE A 217 -4.38 -0.03 7.11
CA ILE A 217 -3.73 1.06 7.82
C ILE A 217 -3.13 2.05 6.81
N PHE A 218 -2.38 1.55 5.82
CA PHE A 218 -1.85 2.41 4.76
C PHE A 218 -2.94 3.21 4.04
N THR A 219 -4.02 2.54 3.63
CA THR A 219 -5.11 3.18 2.89
C THR A 219 -5.77 4.26 3.75
N GLN A 220 -6.02 3.98 5.03
CA GLN A 220 -6.59 4.92 5.97
C GLN A 220 -5.68 6.14 6.24
N ILE A 221 -4.36 5.94 6.22
CA ILE A 221 -3.39 7.01 6.47
C ILE A 221 -3.28 7.95 5.27
N TYR A 222 -3.10 7.37 4.08
CA TYR A 222 -2.61 8.12 2.92
C TYR A 222 -3.70 8.41 1.90
N LEU A 223 -4.83 7.71 1.93
CA LEU A 223 -5.83 7.71 0.87
C LEU A 223 -7.24 8.16 1.32
N GLU A 224 -7.54 8.16 2.62
CA GLU A 224 -8.80 8.66 3.22
C GLU A 224 -8.62 10.03 3.91
#